data_AF-A0A955SPS1-F1
#
_entry.id   AF-A0A955SPS1-F1
#
_cell.length_a   1.000
_cell.length_b   1.000
_cell.length_c   1.000
_cell.angle_alpha   90.00
_cell.angle_beta   90.00
_cell.angle_gamma   90.00
#
_symmetry.space_group_name_H-M   'P 1'
#
loop_
_entity.id
_entity.type
_entity.pdbx_description
1 polymer ?
#
loop_
_entity_poly.entity_id
_entity_poly.type
_entity_poly.pdbx_seq_one_letter_code
_entity_poly.pdbx_strand_id
1 'polypeptide(L)'
;TELRVKSITDHLCGASRPWHFPGVALIVAKLFNMVKPHRAYFGQKDYQQARVIRRMVIDLNFDLEVVVCPIVRETDGLAMSSRNAYLSDEEREQAIVLSQALEEANEMYREGERDALKLKHRISLTIQRAPLAKIDYCEVVDGETIQPIERVEGTGVAALAVFFGKTRLIDNHILGEPWNLSP
;
A
#
# COMPACT_ATOMS: atom_id res chain seq x y z
N THR A 1 9.39 -13.50 22.10
CA THR A 1 8.74 -12.18 22.19
C THR A 1 8.00 -11.93 20.90
N GLU A 2 6.77 -11.43 20.97
CA GLU A 2 5.97 -11.06 19.81
C GLU A 2 5.36 -9.67 20.07
N LEU A 3 5.30 -8.83 19.03
CA LEU A 3 4.63 -7.53 19.08
C LEU A 3 3.48 -7.56 18.08
N ARG A 4 2.26 -7.29 18.55
CA ARG A 4 1.05 -7.27 17.71
C ARG A 4 0.38 -5.91 17.80
N VAL A 5 0.22 -5.26 16.66
CA VAL A 5 -0.60 -4.05 16.51
C VAL A 5 -1.98 -4.50 16.05
N LYS A 6 -2.98 -4.45 16.93
CA LYS A 6 -4.34 -4.95 16.64
C LYS A 6 -5.04 -4.08 15.59
N SER A 7 -6.09 -4.63 14.97
CA SER A 7 -6.98 -4.04 13.96
C SER A 7 -6.36 -3.65 12.62
N ILE A 8 -5.21 -2.96 12.61
CA ILE A 8 -4.55 -2.51 11.37
C ILE A 8 -4.03 -3.71 10.54
N THR A 9 -3.72 -4.84 11.19
CA THR A 9 -3.16 -6.03 10.54
C THR A 9 -4.19 -7.03 10.05
N ASP A 10 -5.49 -6.79 10.28
CA ASP A 10 -6.53 -7.79 10.05
C ASP A 10 -7.06 -7.80 8.60
N HIS A 11 -6.69 -6.78 7.82
CA HIS A 11 -7.10 -6.60 6.41
C HIS A 11 -5.89 -6.50 5.46
N LEU A 12 -6.16 -6.32 4.16
CA LEU A 12 -5.16 -6.13 3.10
C LEU A 12 -4.06 -7.20 3.13
N CYS A 13 -2.79 -6.78 3.10
CA CYS A 13 -1.64 -7.71 3.14
C CYS A 13 -1.60 -8.55 4.41
N GLY A 14 -2.19 -8.08 5.52
CA GLY A 14 -2.20 -8.80 6.78
C GLY A 14 -3.10 -10.03 6.74
N ALA A 15 -4.25 -9.93 6.07
CA ALA A 15 -5.14 -11.05 5.81
C ALA A 15 -4.45 -12.14 4.96
N SER A 16 -3.74 -11.75 3.89
CA SER A 16 -3.00 -12.69 3.04
C SER A 16 -1.69 -13.19 3.68
N ARG A 17 -1.18 -12.53 4.74
CA ARG A 17 0.13 -12.79 5.36
C ARG A 17 0.07 -12.67 6.90
N PRO A 18 -0.60 -13.60 7.60
CA PRO A 18 -0.95 -13.45 9.03
C PRO A 18 0.25 -13.28 9.97
N TRP A 19 1.42 -13.77 9.60
CA TRP A 19 2.65 -13.68 10.41
C TRP A 19 3.55 -12.49 10.05
N HIS A 20 3.23 -11.75 8.99
CA HIS A 20 4.13 -10.75 8.44
C HIS A 20 4.32 -9.54 9.36
N PHE A 21 3.23 -8.88 9.75
CA PHE A 21 3.32 -7.66 10.54
C PHE A 21 3.82 -7.86 11.98
N PRO A 22 3.50 -8.96 12.69
CA PRO A 22 4.14 -9.24 13.96
C PRO A 22 5.66 -9.36 13.87
N GLY A 23 6.16 -10.01 12.80
CA GLY A 23 7.59 -10.10 12.52
C GLY A 23 8.21 -8.72 12.23
N VAL A 24 7.56 -7.91 11.40
CA VAL A 24 8.01 -6.54 11.07
C VAL A 24 8.06 -5.65 12.32
N ALA A 25 6.98 -5.61 13.10
CA ALA A 25 6.91 -4.82 14.32
C ALA A 25 8.03 -5.23 15.30
N LEU A 26 8.25 -6.54 15.48
CA LEU A 26 9.30 -7.05 16.36
C LEU A 26 10.71 -6.64 15.91
N ILE A 27 11.05 -6.82 14.63
CA ILE A 27 12.40 -6.49 14.16
C ILE A 27 12.64 -4.97 14.16
N VAL A 28 11.64 -4.17 13.78
CA VAL A 28 11.76 -2.71 13.79
C VAL A 28 11.89 -2.17 15.22
N ALA A 29 11.11 -2.68 16.18
CA ALA A 29 11.25 -2.30 17.58
C ALA A 29 12.64 -2.63 18.14
N LYS A 30 13.22 -3.79 17.77
CA LYS A 30 14.61 -4.13 18.12
C LYS A 30 15.60 -3.13 17.53
N LEU A 31 15.44 -2.77 16.25
CA LEU A 31 16.30 -1.78 15.59
C LEU A 31 16.19 -0.40 16.23
N PHE A 32 14.99 0.08 16.57
CA PHE A 32 14.81 1.35 17.26
C PHE A 32 15.50 1.39 18.62
N ASN A 33 15.41 0.30 19.39
CA ASN A 33 16.11 0.21 20.69
C ASN A 33 17.64 0.19 20.56
N MET A 34 18.18 -0.39 19.48
CA MET A 34 19.63 -0.46 19.25
C MET A 34 20.19 0.84 18.69
N VAL A 35 19.52 1.42 17.69
CA VAL A 35 19.99 2.60 16.94
C VAL A 35 19.61 3.91 17.63
N LYS A 36 18.46 3.94 18.33
CA LYS A 36 17.88 5.14 18.96
C LYS A 36 17.80 6.34 18.01
N PRO A 37 17.14 6.20 16.84
CA PRO A 37 17.06 7.29 15.88
C PRO A 37 16.07 8.35 16.37
N HIS A 38 16.33 9.62 16.04
CA HIS A 38 15.33 10.69 16.23
C HIS A 38 14.24 10.64 15.15
N ARG A 39 14.58 10.14 13.95
CA ARG A 39 13.67 10.03 12.80
C ARG A 39 13.89 8.72 12.07
N ALA A 40 12.82 8.05 11.67
CA ALA A 40 12.85 6.83 10.87
C ALA A 40 11.98 6.98 9.62
N TYR A 41 12.55 6.65 8.46
CA TYR A 41 11.93 6.88 7.16
C TYR A 41 11.40 5.57 6.57
N PHE A 42 10.13 5.55 6.18
CA PHE A 42 9.47 4.38 5.59
C PHE A 42 8.75 4.78 4.30
N GLY A 43 8.84 3.97 3.26
CA GLY A 43 8.17 4.25 1.99
C GLY A 43 6.65 4.03 2.08
N GLN A 44 5.88 4.95 1.49
CA GLN A 44 4.42 4.89 1.38
C GLN A 44 3.92 3.67 0.62
N LYS A 45 4.74 3.10 -0.28
CA LYS A 45 4.39 1.91 -1.06
C LYS A 45 3.91 0.75 -0.18
N ASP A 46 4.57 0.55 0.95
CA ASP A 46 4.15 -0.39 1.99
C ASP A 46 3.23 0.33 3.01
N TYR A 47 2.13 0.92 2.54
CA TYR A 47 1.27 1.83 3.33
C TYR A 47 0.85 1.23 4.66
N GLN A 48 0.31 0.00 4.63
CA GLN A 48 -0.12 -0.72 5.84
C GLN A 48 1.06 -0.94 6.81
N GLN A 49 2.28 -1.19 6.32
CA GLN A 49 3.46 -1.31 7.16
C GLN A 49 3.79 0.02 7.84
N ALA A 50 3.82 1.13 7.08
CA ALA A 50 4.07 2.45 7.65
C ALA A 50 3.03 2.79 8.74
N ARG A 51 1.76 2.45 8.52
CA ARG A 51 0.68 2.58 9.51
C ARG A 51 0.91 1.73 10.76
N VAL A 52 1.27 0.45 10.60
CA VAL A 52 1.61 -0.45 11.72
C VAL A 52 2.78 0.11 12.53
N ILE A 53 3.85 0.58 11.87
CA ILE A 53 5.02 1.13 12.56
C ILE A 53 4.69 2.44 13.27
N ARG A 54 3.94 3.34 12.63
CA ARG A 54 3.50 4.60 13.26
C ARG A 54 2.65 4.32 14.50
N ARG A 55 1.71 3.38 14.41
CA ARG A 55 0.88 2.99 15.56
C ARG A 55 1.70 2.35 16.67
N MET A 56 2.64 1.47 16.32
CA MET A 56 3.57 0.87 17.29
C MET A 56 4.41 1.92 18.03
N VAL A 57 4.92 2.93 17.32
CA VAL A 57 5.72 4.02 17.91
C VAL A 57 4.90 4.79 18.95
N ILE A 58 3.65 5.10 18.62
CA ILE A 58 2.71 5.77 19.53
C ILE A 58 2.38 4.88 20.73
N ASP A 59 1.91 3.65 20.50
CA ASP A 59 1.42 2.76 21.56
C ASP A 59 2.52 2.34 22.55
N LEU A 60 3.78 2.29 22.09
CA LEU A 60 4.93 1.93 22.93
C LEU A 60 5.75 3.14 23.41
N ASN A 61 5.30 4.36 23.14
CA ASN A 61 5.96 5.61 23.52
C ASN A 61 7.43 5.68 23.06
N PHE A 62 7.72 5.24 21.83
CA PHE A 62 9.04 5.43 21.24
C PHE A 62 9.28 6.92 21.00
N ASP A 63 10.42 7.43 21.47
CA ASP A 63 10.84 8.82 21.30
C ASP A 63 11.51 9.04 19.93
N LEU A 64 10.73 8.90 18.86
CA LEU A 64 11.18 9.14 17.48
C LEU A 64 10.02 9.54 16.56
N GLU A 65 10.35 10.25 15.50
CA GLU A 65 9.40 10.59 14.43
C GLU A 65 9.40 9.52 13.33
N VAL A 66 8.23 9.05 12.93
CA VAL A 66 8.06 8.21 11.72
C VAL A 66 7.71 9.10 10.55
N VAL A 67 8.60 9.17 9.56
CA VAL A 67 8.43 9.94 8.33
C VAL A 67 8.05 8.99 7.20
N VAL A 68 6.89 9.24 6.58
CA VAL A 68 6.43 8.46 5.42
C VAL A 68 6.90 9.17 4.15
N CYS A 69 7.72 8.50 3.36
CA CYS A 69 8.25 9.02 2.10
C CYS A 69 7.30 8.66 0.93
N PRO A 70 7.09 9.54 -0.05
CA PRO A 70 6.27 9.26 -1.23
C PRO A 70 6.72 8.01 -2.00
N ILE A 71 5.81 7.45 -2.79
CA ILE A 71 6.11 6.33 -3.68
C ILE A 71 7.01 6.82 -4.82
N VAL A 72 8.21 6.26 -4.93
CA VAL A 72 9.07 6.47 -6.11
C VAL A 72 8.60 5.51 -7.20
N ARG A 73 8.36 6.07 -8.39
CA ARG A 73 7.88 5.33 -9.56
C ARG A 73 8.95 5.30 -10.64
N GLU A 74 8.96 4.23 -11.42
CA GLU A 74 9.71 4.16 -12.67
C GLU A 74 9.10 5.14 -13.70
N THR A 75 9.80 5.40 -14.81
CA THR A 75 9.37 6.41 -15.79
C THR A 75 8.01 6.12 -16.44
N ASP A 76 7.58 4.87 -16.41
CA ASP A 76 6.28 4.40 -16.90
C ASP A 76 5.21 4.33 -15.79
N GLY A 77 5.53 4.80 -14.58
CA GLY A 77 4.61 4.88 -13.45
C GLY A 77 4.56 3.63 -12.57
N LEU A 78 5.23 2.53 -12.92
CA LEU A 78 5.26 1.35 -12.05
C LEU A 78 5.98 1.71 -10.73
N ALA A 79 5.38 1.38 -9.58
CA ALA A 79 6.02 1.61 -8.29
C ALA A 79 7.34 0.81 -8.18
N MET A 80 8.45 1.50 -7.87
CA MET A 80 9.77 0.87 -7.80
C MET A 80 9.77 -0.27 -6.77
N SER A 81 10.34 -1.40 -7.16
CA SER A 81 10.42 -2.61 -6.32
C SER A 81 11.66 -3.41 -6.68
N SER A 82 12.36 -3.95 -5.70
CA SER A 82 13.35 -5.00 -5.97
C SER A 82 12.71 -6.22 -6.64
N ARG A 83 11.41 -6.46 -6.40
CA ARG A 83 10.64 -7.53 -7.04
C ARG A 83 10.39 -7.31 -8.54
N ASN A 84 10.54 -6.09 -9.06
CA ASN A 84 10.34 -5.82 -10.49
C ASN A 84 11.37 -6.59 -11.34
N ALA A 85 12.57 -6.84 -10.79
CA ALA A 85 13.61 -7.63 -11.43
C ALA A 85 13.25 -9.13 -11.61
N TYR A 86 12.15 -9.60 -11.03
CA TYR A 86 11.68 -10.98 -11.19
C TYR A 86 10.61 -11.15 -12.26
N LEU A 87 10.12 -10.05 -12.83
CA LEU A 87 9.15 -10.06 -13.90
C LEU A 87 9.84 -10.44 -15.21
N SER A 88 9.19 -11.25 -16.04
CA SER A 88 9.54 -11.32 -17.45
C SER A 88 9.25 -9.98 -18.15
N ASP A 89 9.78 -9.77 -19.35
CA ASP A 89 9.50 -8.55 -20.12
C ASP A 89 7.99 -8.35 -20.35
N GLU A 90 7.25 -9.42 -20.66
CA GLU A 90 5.79 -9.38 -20.85
C GLU A 90 5.03 -9.10 -19.54
N GLU A 91 5.45 -9.71 -18.43
CA GLU A 91 4.87 -9.43 -17.10
C GLU A 91 5.14 -7.98 -16.68
N ARG A 92 6.32 -7.45 -17.00
CA ARG A 92 6.74 -6.08 -16.68
C ARG A 92 5.96 -5.04 -17.47
N GLU A 93 5.72 -5.28 -18.75
CA GLU A 93 4.88 -4.41 -19.59
C GLU A 93 3.45 -4.38 -19.06
N GLN A 94 2.89 -5.54 -18.71
CA GLN A 94 1.52 -5.62 -18.16
C GLN A 94 1.39 -5.06 -16.74
N ALA A 95 2.44 -5.09 -15.93
CA ALA A 95 2.43 -4.57 -14.55
C ALA A 95 2.15 -3.05 -14.48
N ILE A 96 2.36 -2.31 -15.57
CA ILE A 96 2.04 -0.88 -15.66
C ILE A 96 0.55 -0.62 -15.42
N VAL A 97 -0.32 -1.59 -15.70
CA VAL A 97 -1.77 -1.47 -15.47
C VAL A 97 -2.13 -1.15 -14.02
N LEU A 98 -1.25 -1.49 -13.06
CA LEU A 98 -1.49 -1.25 -11.63
C LEU A 98 -1.51 0.24 -11.31
N SER A 99 -0.57 1.01 -11.87
CA SER A 99 -0.50 2.46 -11.66
C SER A 99 -1.70 3.13 -12.35
N GLN A 100 -2.01 2.73 -13.58
CA GLN A 100 -3.17 3.22 -14.34
C GLN A 100 -4.49 2.98 -13.61
N ALA A 101 -4.68 1.80 -13.01
CA ALA A 101 -5.90 1.46 -12.29
C ALA A 101 -6.13 2.34 -11.06
N LEU A 102 -5.07 2.69 -10.35
CA LEU A 102 -5.12 3.60 -9.20
C LEU A 102 -5.31 5.05 -9.64
N GLU A 103 -4.71 5.46 -10.75
CA GLU A 103 -4.91 6.79 -11.35
C GLU A 103 -6.37 6.99 -11.79
N GLU A 104 -6.96 6.04 -12.53
CA GLU A 104 -8.37 6.09 -12.95
C GLU A 104 -9.31 6.17 -11.73
N ALA A 105 -9.02 5.45 -10.64
CA ALA A 105 -9.81 5.53 -9.42
C ALA A 105 -9.66 6.89 -8.71
N ASN A 106 -8.46 7.46 -8.71
CA ASN A 106 -8.22 8.80 -8.18
C ASN A 106 -8.94 9.88 -8.99
N GLU A 107 -8.97 9.77 -10.32
CA GLU A 107 -9.72 10.65 -11.20
C GLU A 107 -11.23 10.59 -10.90
N MET A 108 -11.81 9.39 -10.82
CA MET A 108 -13.22 9.23 -10.42
C MET A 108 -13.51 9.87 -9.07
N TYR A 109 -12.62 9.70 -8.08
CA TYR A 109 -12.75 10.36 -6.79
C TYR A 109 -12.70 11.89 -6.94
N ARG A 110 -11.80 12.44 -7.75
CA ARG A 110 -11.71 13.88 -7.98
C ARG A 110 -12.93 14.46 -8.70
N GLU A 111 -13.60 13.66 -9.53
CA GLU A 111 -14.86 14.00 -10.19
C GLU A 111 -16.09 13.92 -9.28
N GLY A 112 -15.92 13.45 -8.05
CA GLY A 112 -16.97 13.46 -7.02
C GLY A 112 -17.48 12.08 -6.62
N GLU A 113 -16.94 10.99 -7.17
CA GLU A 113 -17.29 9.66 -6.70
C GLU A 113 -16.76 9.44 -5.27
N ARG A 114 -17.59 8.87 -4.40
CA ARG A 114 -17.28 8.64 -2.98
C ARG A 114 -17.58 7.21 -2.56
N ASP A 115 -18.33 6.46 -3.34
CA ASP A 115 -18.64 5.06 -3.10
C ASP A 115 -17.39 4.19 -3.27
N ALA A 116 -16.96 3.58 -2.18
CA ALA A 116 -15.75 2.76 -2.15
C ALA A 116 -15.87 1.50 -3.04
N LEU A 117 -17.07 0.94 -3.17
CA LEU A 117 -17.31 -0.24 -4.00
C LEU A 117 -17.13 0.11 -5.49
N LYS A 118 -17.63 1.26 -5.93
CA LYS A 118 -17.44 1.71 -7.33
C LYS A 118 -15.98 1.99 -7.64
N LEU A 119 -15.25 2.65 -6.73
CA LEU A 119 -13.82 2.91 -6.88
C LEU A 119 -13.02 1.60 -6.94
N LYS A 120 -13.30 0.65 -6.02
CA LYS A 120 -12.71 -0.70 -6.04
C LYS A 120 -13.02 -1.46 -7.35
N HIS A 121 -14.25 -1.35 -7.83
CA HIS A 121 -14.69 -2.01 -9.06
C HIS A 121 -13.95 -1.46 -10.27
N ARG A 122 -13.76 -0.13 -10.35
CA ARG A 122 -12.94 0.52 -11.37
C ARG A 122 -11.52 -0.05 -11.38
N ILE A 123 -10.86 -0.10 -10.22
CA ILE A 123 -9.49 -0.64 -10.11
C ILE A 123 -9.44 -2.08 -10.65
N SER A 124 -10.38 -2.92 -10.19
CA SER A 124 -10.44 -4.33 -10.61
C SER A 124 -10.65 -4.48 -12.12
N LEU A 125 -11.56 -3.71 -12.72
CA LEU A 125 -11.83 -3.75 -14.16
C LEU A 125 -10.61 -3.32 -14.99
N THR A 126 -9.90 -2.28 -14.55
CA THR A 126 -8.71 -1.81 -15.27
C THR A 126 -7.59 -2.85 -15.21
N ILE A 127 -7.34 -3.46 -14.05
CA ILE A 127 -6.34 -4.53 -13.90
C ILE A 127 -6.67 -5.74 -14.77
N GLN A 128 -7.94 -6.10 -14.93
CA GLN A 128 -8.36 -7.22 -15.78
C GLN A 128 -8.05 -7.05 -17.28
N ARG A 129 -7.67 -5.84 -17.72
CA ARG A 129 -7.14 -5.62 -19.08
C ARG A 129 -5.79 -6.30 -19.31
N ALA A 130 -5.04 -6.58 -18.24
CA ALA A 130 -3.79 -7.33 -18.29
C ALA A 130 -4.05 -8.82 -18.01
N PRO A 131 -3.97 -9.71 -19.03
CA PRO A 131 -4.32 -11.12 -18.87
C PRO A 131 -3.40 -11.90 -17.91
N LEU A 132 -2.17 -11.45 -17.68
CA LEU A 132 -1.24 -12.07 -16.73
C LEU A 132 -1.49 -11.65 -15.27
N ALA A 133 -2.35 -10.65 -15.05
CA ALA A 133 -2.64 -10.14 -13.72
C ALA A 133 -3.60 -11.06 -12.96
N LYS A 134 -3.17 -11.51 -11.78
CA LYS A 134 -4.02 -12.21 -10.82
C LYS A 134 -4.15 -11.40 -9.55
N ILE A 135 -5.33 -10.81 -9.34
CA ILE A 135 -5.62 -9.98 -8.16
C ILE A 135 -5.61 -10.85 -6.89
N ASP A 136 -4.84 -10.42 -5.88
CA ASP A 136 -4.92 -10.91 -4.49
C ASP A 136 -6.01 -10.12 -3.75
N TYR A 137 -5.89 -8.79 -3.78
CA TYR A 137 -6.94 -7.88 -3.35
C TYR A 137 -6.89 -6.56 -4.11
N CYS A 138 -8.04 -5.90 -4.17
CA CYS A 138 -8.19 -4.48 -4.49
C CYS A 138 -9.19 -3.95 -3.49
N GLU A 139 -8.83 -2.94 -2.70
CA GLU A 139 -9.67 -2.42 -1.64
C GLU A 139 -9.56 -0.90 -1.54
N VAL A 140 -10.62 -0.27 -1.03
CA VAL A 140 -10.60 1.12 -0.60
C VAL A 140 -10.86 1.13 0.90
N VAL A 141 -9.92 1.68 1.66
CA VAL A 141 -9.92 1.63 3.13
C VAL A 141 -9.76 3.02 3.72
N ASP A 142 -10.09 3.15 5.00
CA ASP A 142 -9.73 4.32 5.79
C ASP A 142 -8.20 4.43 5.96
N GLY A 143 -7.64 5.62 5.74
CA GLY A 143 -6.20 5.84 5.71
C GLY A 143 -5.52 5.76 7.09
N GLU A 144 -6.26 5.88 8.19
CA GLU A 144 -5.71 5.79 9.54
C GLU A 144 -5.78 4.36 10.07
N THR A 145 -6.96 3.76 9.96
CA THR A 145 -7.36 2.49 10.60
C THR A 145 -7.19 1.28 9.70
N ILE A 146 -7.08 1.46 8.38
CA ILE A 146 -7.02 0.40 7.37
C ILE A 146 -8.28 -0.49 7.38
N GLN A 147 -9.37 -0.01 7.97
CA GLN A 147 -10.65 -0.69 7.95
C GLN A 147 -11.33 -0.48 6.59
N PRO A 148 -12.05 -1.49 6.08
CA PRO A 148 -12.93 -1.30 4.93
C PRO A 148 -13.94 -0.18 5.21
N ILE A 149 -14.19 0.64 4.19
CA ILE A 149 -15.18 1.72 4.25
C ILE A 149 -16.18 1.56 3.11
N GLU A 150 -17.42 1.99 3.34
CA GLU A 150 -18.45 2.02 2.28
C GLU A 150 -18.35 3.31 1.46
N ARG A 151 -17.98 4.42 2.11
CA ARG A 151 -17.87 5.73 1.51
C ARG A 151 -16.62 6.45 1.99
N VAL A 152 -15.97 7.17 1.09
CA VAL A 152 -14.76 7.96 1.37
C VAL A 152 -15.14 9.35 1.89
N GLU A 153 -15.28 9.52 3.19
CA GLU A 153 -15.64 10.82 3.81
C GLU A 153 -14.44 11.62 4.30
N GLY A 154 -13.31 10.95 4.55
CA GLY A 154 -12.04 11.55 4.93
C GLY A 154 -10.90 11.04 4.05
N THR A 155 -9.74 10.77 4.66
CA THR A 155 -8.59 10.20 3.97
C THR A 155 -8.86 8.75 3.58
N GLY A 156 -9.23 8.52 2.31
CA GLY A 156 -9.36 7.19 1.74
C GLY A 156 -8.09 6.73 1.03
N VAL A 157 -7.77 5.45 1.12
CA VAL A 157 -6.63 4.84 0.44
C VAL A 157 -7.13 3.72 -0.46
N ALA A 158 -6.88 3.85 -1.75
CA ALA A 158 -7.02 2.76 -2.70
C ALA A 158 -5.74 1.92 -2.65
N ALA A 159 -5.87 0.63 -2.36
CA ALA A 159 -4.74 -0.29 -2.23
C ALA A 159 -4.98 -1.56 -3.04
N LEU A 160 -3.91 -2.06 -3.65
CA LEU A 160 -3.94 -3.29 -4.43
C LEU A 160 -2.76 -4.20 -4.10
N ALA A 161 -3.00 -5.49 -4.31
CA ALA A 161 -1.95 -6.48 -4.45
C ALA A 161 -2.30 -7.42 -5.59
N VAL A 162 -1.35 -7.61 -6.51
CA VAL A 162 -1.57 -8.35 -7.75
C VAL A 162 -0.34 -9.21 -8.04
N PHE A 163 -0.58 -10.43 -8.47
CA PHE A 163 0.45 -11.35 -8.95
C PHE A 163 0.60 -11.24 -10.47
N PHE A 164 1.84 -11.21 -10.93
CA PHE A 164 2.24 -11.50 -12.30
C PHE A 164 3.17 -12.72 -12.23
N GLY A 165 2.69 -13.85 -12.76
CA GLY A 165 3.32 -15.14 -12.53
C GLY A 165 3.45 -15.46 -11.04
N LYS A 166 4.69 -15.53 -10.53
CA LYS A 166 4.98 -15.76 -9.10
C LYS A 166 5.26 -14.46 -8.33
N THR A 167 5.41 -13.34 -9.03
CA THR A 167 5.82 -12.07 -8.46
C THR A 167 4.60 -11.31 -7.94
N ARG A 168 4.54 -11.09 -6.62
CA ARG A 168 3.49 -10.30 -5.99
C ARG A 168 3.89 -8.84 -5.88
N LEU A 169 3.21 -7.97 -6.62
CA LEU A 169 3.37 -6.53 -6.56
C LEU A 169 2.29 -5.92 -5.66
N ILE A 170 2.61 -4.78 -5.07
CA ILE A 170 1.69 -3.95 -4.29
C ILE A 170 1.85 -2.51 -4.74
N ASP A 171 0.75 -1.77 -4.70
CA ASP A 171 0.72 -0.34 -4.94
C ASP A 171 -0.48 0.25 -4.18
N ASN A 172 -0.45 1.55 -3.94
CA ASN A 172 -1.55 2.26 -3.31
C ASN A 172 -1.54 3.74 -3.71
N HIS A 173 -2.68 4.39 -3.51
CA HIS A 173 -2.81 5.83 -3.68
C HIS A 173 -3.75 6.41 -2.62
N ILE A 174 -3.38 7.58 -2.08
CA ILE A 174 -4.25 8.36 -1.20
C ILE A 174 -5.21 9.15 -2.10
N LEU A 175 -6.50 8.83 -2.02
CA LEU A 175 -7.51 9.41 -2.90
C LEU A 175 -7.60 10.93 -2.71
N GLY A 176 -7.61 11.66 -3.83
CA GLY A 176 -7.60 13.12 -3.87
C GLY A 176 -6.21 13.74 -3.94
N GLU A 177 -5.14 13.01 -3.62
CA GLU A 177 -3.79 13.52 -3.79
C GLU A 177 -3.42 13.62 -5.29
N PRO A 178 -2.57 14.60 -5.65
CA PRO A 178 -2.03 14.69 -7.01
C PRO A 178 -1.32 13.40 -7.42
N TRP A 179 -1.50 13.01 -8.68
CA TRP A 179 -0.76 11.90 -9.26
C TRP A 179 0.63 12.38 -9.64
N ASN A 180 1.62 12.15 -8.78
CA ASN A 180 3.00 12.57 -9.02
C ASN A 180 3.81 11.42 -9.63
N LEU A 181 4.17 11.57 -10.89
CA LEU A 181 5.14 10.70 -11.59
C LEU A 181 6.59 11.19 -11.46
N SER A 182 6.84 12.15 -10.57
CA SER A 182 8.18 12.74 -10.39
C SER A 182 9.09 11.74 -9.65
N PRO A 183 10.28 11.42 -10.18
CA PRO A 183 11.27 10.57 -9.51
C PRO A 183 11.85 11.24 -8.25
#